data_AF-A0A831Z3G5-F1
#
_entry.id   AF-A0A831Z3G5-F1
#
_cell.length_a   1.000
_cell.length_b   1.000
_cell.length_c   1.000
_cell.angle_alpha   90.00
_cell.angle_beta   90.00
_cell.angle_gamma   90.00
#
_symmetry.space_group_name_H-M   'P 1'
#
loop_
_entity.id
_entity.type
_entity.pdbx_description
1 polymer ?
#
loop_
_entity_poly.entity_id
_entity_poly.type
_entity_poly.pdbx_seq_one_letter_code
_entity_poly.pdbx_strand_id
1 'polypeptide(L)'
;ANLLSPIPSFRKVSEYIRSIGEHVDGTGLPEGLEGDAIPLGSRIIAMVNHWDSIFFMSQTVKTPLEGLQEIERFLGSRYDSNIFPLLHAEVLKRFSDNDAPRERHVCVLELTEGMELARDLKTVTNVLLVPAGTRLTKSIIQKIQHYQQIDPIAGGVYVKREIMEG
;
A
#
# COMPACT_ATOMS: atom_id res chain seq x y z
N ALA A 1 17.57 -10.77 -0.51
CA ALA A 1 18.81 -10.21 -1.11
C ALA A 1 19.72 -11.28 -1.75
N ASN A 2 19.97 -12.42 -1.09
CA ASN A 2 20.97 -13.42 -1.53
C ASN A 2 20.74 -14.04 -2.92
N LEU A 3 19.51 -13.99 -3.44
CA LEU A 3 19.20 -14.50 -4.79
C LEU A 3 19.75 -13.59 -5.90
N LEU A 4 19.81 -12.28 -5.66
CA LEU A 4 20.18 -11.27 -6.66
C LEU A 4 21.66 -10.88 -6.59
N SER A 5 22.32 -11.13 -5.45
CA SER A 5 23.72 -10.74 -5.23
C SER A 5 24.74 -11.35 -6.22
N PRO A 6 24.56 -12.56 -6.78
CA PRO A 6 25.52 -13.12 -7.73
C PRO A 6 25.49 -12.46 -9.11
N ILE A 7 24.45 -11.67 -9.42
CA ILE A 7 24.28 -11.02 -10.72
C ILE A 7 24.87 -9.60 -10.63
N PRO A 8 25.99 -9.31 -11.30
CA PRO A 8 26.72 -8.04 -11.13
C PRO A 8 25.86 -6.79 -11.38
N SER A 9 24.94 -6.85 -12.36
CA SER A 9 24.03 -5.75 -12.68
C SER A 9 23.00 -5.45 -11.59
N PHE A 10 22.76 -6.37 -10.64
CA PHE A 10 21.79 -6.20 -9.56
C PHE A 10 22.41 -5.97 -8.19
N ARG A 11 23.72 -5.73 -8.12
CA ARG A 11 24.41 -5.49 -6.83
C ARG A 11 23.75 -4.36 -6.02
N LYS A 12 23.55 -3.20 -6.64
CA LYS A 12 22.93 -2.02 -5.99
C LYS A 12 21.48 -2.28 -5.56
N VAL A 13 20.71 -3.01 -6.36
CA VAL A 13 19.34 -3.41 -6.01
C VAL A 13 19.34 -4.40 -4.84
N SER A 14 20.30 -5.32 -4.83
CA SER A 14 20.47 -6.30 -3.76
C SER A 14 20.83 -5.63 -2.43
N GLU A 15 21.72 -4.63 -2.46
CA GLU A 15 22.05 -3.77 -1.33
C GLU A 15 20.79 -3.08 -0.82
N TYR A 16 20.01 -2.46 -1.71
CA TYR A 16 18.79 -1.78 -1.31
C TYR A 16 17.80 -2.71 -0.62
N ILE A 17 17.53 -3.86 -1.24
CA ILE A 17 16.59 -4.86 -0.70
C ILE A 17 17.07 -5.39 0.64
N ARG A 18 18.38 -5.57 0.84
CA ARG A 18 18.93 -6.10 2.09
C ARG A 18 18.67 -5.17 3.27
N SER A 19 18.76 -3.87 3.06
CA SER A 19 18.63 -2.86 4.12
C SER A 19 17.21 -2.29 4.28
N ILE A 20 16.17 -2.85 3.64
CA ILE A 20 14.78 -2.38 3.80
C ILE A 20 14.28 -2.58 5.25
N GLY A 21 14.77 -3.62 5.95
CA GLY A 21 14.39 -3.92 7.33
C GLY A 21 15.13 -3.11 8.40
N GLU A 22 16.06 -2.24 7.99
CA GLU A 22 16.77 -1.36 8.90
C GLU A 22 15.84 -0.24 9.40
N HIS A 23 16.06 0.22 10.62
CA HIS A 23 15.39 1.36 11.21
C HIS A 23 16.39 2.49 11.36
N VAL A 24 15.98 3.74 11.13
CA VAL A 24 16.92 4.88 11.16
C VAL A 24 17.57 5.11 12.52
N ASP A 25 17.00 4.59 13.61
CA ASP A 25 17.57 4.58 14.97
C ASP A 25 18.53 3.40 15.26
N GLY A 26 18.83 2.56 14.26
CA GLY A 26 19.71 1.40 14.40
C GLY A 26 19.08 0.17 15.06
N THR A 27 17.80 0.21 15.44
CA THR A 27 17.11 -0.95 16.05
C THR A 27 16.64 -2.00 15.04
N GLY A 28 16.79 -1.72 13.75
CA GLY A 28 16.39 -2.59 12.66
C GLY A 28 17.38 -3.72 12.37
N LEU A 29 17.03 -4.53 11.38
CA LEU A 29 17.78 -5.73 11.00
C LEU A 29 17.95 -5.78 9.47
N PRO A 30 19.01 -6.43 8.95
CA PRO A 30 19.90 -7.37 9.65
C PRO A 30 21.20 -6.80 10.22
N GLU A 31 21.65 -5.62 9.81
CA GLU A 31 22.98 -5.07 10.10
C GLU A 31 22.95 -4.00 11.21
N GLY A 32 21.76 -3.48 11.58
CA GLY A 32 21.62 -2.45 12.61
C GLY A 32 22.19 -1.11 12.15
N LEU A 33 22.01 -0.80 10.86
CA LEU A 33 22.51 0.45 10.27
C LEU A 33 21.68 1.63 10.78
N GLU A 34 22.33 2.76 11.04
CA GLU A 34 21.69 3.97 11.58
C GLU A 34 21.75 5.13 10.57
N GLY A 35 20.67 5.91 10.49
CA GLY A 35 20.62 7.16 9.72
C GLY A 35 21.08 7.01 8.26
N ASP A 36 22.11 7.75 7.88
CA ASP A 36 22.67 7.79 6.52
C ASP A 36 23.54 6.58 6.16
N ALA A 37 23.84 5.69 7.11
CA ALA A 37 24.45 4.41 6.81
C ALA A 37 23.49 3.48 6.04
N ILE A 38 22.18 3.68 6.21
CA ILE A 38 21.16 3.00 5.43
C ILE A 38 21.08 3.65 4.04
N PRO A 39 21.19 2.89 2.94
CA PRO A 39 21.08 3.45 1.61
C PRO A 39 19.76 4.22 1.41
N LEU A 40 19.83 5.41 0.79
CA LEU A 40 18.66 6.26 0.56
C LEU A 40 17.49 5.50 -0.08
N GLY A 41 17.79 4.65 -1.08
CA GLY A 41 16.78 3.82 -1.74
C GLY A 41 16.05 2.88 -0.77
N SER A 42 16.77 2.28 0.19
CA SER A 42 16.18 1.42 1.22
C SER A 42 15.25 2.21 2.15
N ARG A 43 15.68 3.40 2.59
CA ARG A 43 14.86 4.26 3.47
C ARG A 43 13.56 4.70 2.79
N ILE A 44 13.62 5.05 1.50
CA ILE A 44 12.44 5.38 0.70
C ILE A 44 11.51 4.16 0.59
N ILE A 45 12.05 2.99 0.20
CA ILE A 45 11.25 1.77 0.02
C ILE A 45 10.61 1.33 1.35
N ALA A 46 11.33 1.42 2.47
CA ALA A 46 10.81 1.05 3.78
C ALA A 46 9.58 1.88 4.18
N MET A 47 9.64 3.21 3.97
CA MET A 47 8.51 4.10 4.27
C MET A 47 7.32 3.83 3.34
N VAL A 48 7.56 3.67 2.04
CA VAL A 48 6.48 3.38 1.06
C VAL A 48 5.87 2.00 1.28
N ASN A 49 6.67 1.01 1.66
CA ASN A 49 6.16 -0.33 2.00
C ASN A 49 5.24 -0.28 3.22
N HIS A 50 5.56 0.55 4.22
CA HIS A 50 4.65 0.76 5.36
C HIS A 50 3.37 1.47 4.91
N TRP A 51 3.46 2.52 4.08
CA TRP A 51 2.30 3.18 3.47
C TRP A 51 1.35 2.16 2.83
N ASP A 52 1.86 1.33 1.93
CA ASP A 52 1.05 0.30 1.27
C ASP A 52 0.42 -0.65 2.29
N SER A 53 1.21 -1.11 3.26
CA SER A 53 0.75 -2.04 4.28
C SER A 53 -0.41 -1.51 5.13
N ILE A 54 -0.50 -0.19 5.34
CA ILE A 54 -1.59 0.46 6.07
C ILE A 54 -2.92 0.22 5.34
N PHE A 55 -2.95 0.28 4.01
CA PHE A 55 -4.17 0.11 3.23
C PHE A 55 -4.44 -1.36 2.89
N PHE A 56 -3.40 -2.17 2.69
CA PHE A 56 -3.54 -3.59 2.37
C PHE A 56 -3.95 -4.46 3.56
N MET A 57 -3.44 -4.17 4.77
CA MET A 57 -3.62 -5.03 5.94
C MET A 57 -4.64 -4.49 6.95
N SER A 58 -5.10 -3.24 6.80
CA SER A 58 -6.08 -2.69 7.73
C SER A 58 -7.47 -3.29 7.50
N GLN A 59 -8.10 -3.72 8.60
CA GLN A 59 -9.50 -4.13 8.65
C GLN A 59 -10.46 -2.93 8.59
N THR A 60 -9.94 -1.70 8.65
CA THR A 60 -10.73 -0.47 8.67
C THR A 60 -10.32 0.42 7.51
N VAL A 61 -11.28 1.12 6.92
CA VAL A 61 -10.99 2.12 5.87
C VAL A 61 -10.21 3.27 6.50
N LYS A 62 -8.97 3.47 6.06
CA LYS A 62 -8.18 4.65 6.40
C LYS A 62 -8.14 5.61 5.21
N THR A 63 -8.19 6.89 5.51
CA THR A 63 -7.95 7.98 4.57
C THR A 63 -6.45 8.13 4.31
N PRO A 64 -6.05 8.75 3.19
CA PRO A 64 -4.64 9.08 2.95
C PRO A 64 -4.03 9.91 4.10
N LEU A 65 -4.80 10.83 4.69
CA LEU A 65 -4.34 11.64 5.82
C LEU A 65 -4.09 10.78 7.08
N GLU A 66 -4.97 9.83 7.38
CA GLU A 66 -4.75 8.88 8.48
C GLU A 66 -3.53 7.98 8.22
N GLY A 67 -3.28 7.61 6.97
CA GLY A 67 -2.05 6.90 6.58
C GLY A 67 -0.79 7.72 6.83
N LEU A 68 -0.82 9.02 6.52
CA LEU A 68 0.29 9.93 6.80
C LEU A 68 0.55 10.05 8.31
N GLN A 69 -0.52 10.25 9.10
CA GLN A 69 -0.43 10.31 10.57
C GLN A 69 0.15 9.02 11.16
N GLU A 70 -0.14 7.87 10.56
CA GLU A 70 0.40 6.60 11.02
C GLU A 70 1.90 6.46 10.77
N ILE A 71 2.39 6.90 9.62
CA ILE A 71 3.83 6.94 9.33
C ILE A 71 4.52 7.96 10.23
N GLU A 72 3.88 9.11 10.46
CA GLU A 72 4.42 10.20 11.27
C GLU A 72 4.82 9.74 12.69
N ARG A 73 4.04 8.81 13.28
CA ARG A 73 4.33 8.21 14.59
C ARG A 73 5.67 7.48 14.69
N PHE A 74 6.30 7.15 13.57
CA PHE A 74 7.54 6.37 13.51
C PHE A 74 8.71 7.13 12.86
N LEU A 75 8.57 8.45 12.63
CA LEU A 75 9.66 9.28 12.16
C LEU A 75 10.77 9.37 13.20
N GLY A 76 12.02 9.35 12.74
CA GLY A 76 13.21 9.38 13.60
C GLY A 76 13.51 8.09 14.36
N SER A 77 12.59 7.12 14.38
CA SER A 77 12.83 5.77 14.89
C SER A 77 12.96 4.77 13.73
N ARG A 78 11.84 4.45 13.07
CA ARG A 78 11.84 3.52 11.93
C ARG A 78 12.12 4.22 10.60
N TYR A 79 11.63 5.45 10.41
CA TYR A 79 11.67 6.11 9.11
C TYR A 79 12.40 7.45 9.15
N ASP A 80 13.07 7.77 8.05
CA ASP A 80 13.83 9.02 7.88
C ASP A 80 12.89 10.23 7.79
N SER A 81 13.01 11.14 8.75
CA SER A 81 12.24 12.39 8.80
C SER A 81 12.45 13.29 7.59
N ASN A 82 13.59 13.16 6.87
CA ASN A 82 13.86 13.96 5.66
C ASN A 82 13.08 13.47 4.44
N ILE A 83 12.64 12.21 4.43
CA ILE A 83 11.88 11.63 3.33
C ILE A 83 10.38 11.94 3.47
N PHE A 84 9.88 12.01 4.70
CA PHE A 84 8.45 12.17 4.98
C PHE A 84 7.79 13.38 4.28
N PRO A 85 8.40 14.58 4.23
CA PRO A 85 7.81 15.72 3.52
C PRO A 85 7.56 15.47 2.04
N LEU A 86 8.39 14.63 1.39
CA LEU A 86 8.21 14.27 -0.02
C LEU A 86 7.00 13.36 -0.21
N LEU A 87 6.85 12.35 0.66
CA LEU A 87 5.66 11.48 0.67
C LEU A 87 4.41 12.31 0.95
N HIS A 88 4.45 13.16 1.98
CA HIS A 88 3.34 14.01 2.38
C HIS A 88 2.88 14.93 1.23
N ALA A 89 3.81 15.61 0.56
CA ALA A 89 3.50 16.48 -0.57
C ALA A 89 2.88 15.70 -1.74
N GLU A 90 3.41 14.52 -2.07
CA GLU A 90 2.86 13.71 -3.16
C GLU A 90 1.46 13.18 -2.82
N VAL A 91 1.21 12.80 -1.57
CA VAL A 91 -0.13 12.42 -1.09
C VAL A 91 -1.08 13.62 -1.21
N LEU A 92 -0.74 14.79 -0.69
CA LEU A 92 -1.61 15.96 -0.81
C LEU A 92 -1.87 16.35 -2.27
N LYS A 93 -0.87 16.27 -3.14
CA LYS A 93 -1.03 16.54 -4.58
C LYS A 93 -2.00 15.56 -5.24
N ARG A 94 -1.99 14.29 -4.82
CA ARG A 94 -2.88 13.25 -5.37
C ARG A 94 -4.27 13.25 -4.75
N PHE A 95 -4.43 13.81 -3.55
CA PHE A 95 -5.64 13.66 -2.73
C PHE A 95 -6.20 14.99 -2.16
N SER A 96 -5.88 16.16 -2.73
CA SER A 96 -6.29 17.47 -2.20
C SER A 96 -7.83 17.65 -2.13
N ASP A 97 -8.30 18.03 -0.94
CA ASP A 97 -9.60 18.46 -0.37
C ASP A 97 -10.92 18.55 -1.19
N ASN A 98 -10.92 18.53 -2.53
CA ASN A 98 -12.15 18.34 -3.33
C ASN A 98 -12.40 16.87 -3.71
N ASP A 99 -11.44 15.99 -3.43
CA ASP A 99 -11.54 14.54 -3.59
C ASP A 99 -11.49 13.87 -2.23
N ALA A 100 -12.49 14.12 -1.36
CA ALA A 100 -12.87 13.07 -0.41
C ALA A 100 -13.00 11.81 -1.28
N PRO A 101 -12.16 10.77 -1.09
CA PRO A 101 -11.88 9.86 -2.18
C PRO A 101 -13.23 9.29 -2.64
N ARG A 102 -13.56 9.55 -3.93
CA ARG A 102 -14.83 9.10 -4.54
C ARG A 102 -14.98 7.59 -4.46
N GLU A 103 -13.92 6.92 -4.05
CA GLU A 103 -13.79 5.53 -3.74
C GLU A 103 -13.31 5.32 -2.31
N ARG A 104 -13.73 4.21 -1.69
CA ARG A 104 -13.22 3.74 -0.42
C ARG A 104 -12.63 2.35 -0.60
N HIS A 105 -11.55 2.08 0.10
CA HIS A 105 -11.03 0.72 0.21
C HIS A 105 -12.01 -0.14 1.04
N VAL A 106 -12.18 -1.41 0.68
CA VAL A 106 -13.10 -2.35 1.35
C VAL A 106 -12.43 -3.71 1.45
N CYS A 107 -12.52 -4.35 2.61
CA CYS A 107 -12.09 -5.73 2.73
C CYS A 107 -12.99 -6.63 1.86
N VAL A 108 -12.42 -7.66 1.21
CA VAL A 108 -13.19 -8.63 0.41
C VAL A 108 -14.34 -9.27 1.21
N LEU A 109 -14.17 -9.42 2.53
CA LEU A 109 -15.19 -9.94 3.44
C LEU A 109 -16.33 -8.97 3.74
N GLU A 110 -16.13 -7.68 3.51
CA GLU A 110 -17.09 -6.60 3.79
C GLU A 110 -17.85 -6.14 2.53
N LEU A 111 -17.63 -6.80 1.38
CA LEU A 111 -18.35 -6.50 0.16
C LEU A 111 -19.83 -6.88 0.29
N THR A 112 -20.70 -5.94 -0.06
CA THR A 112 -22.15 -6.14 -0.08
C THR A 112 -22.72 -5.88 -1.47
N GLU A 113 -23.89 -6.46 -1.75
CA GLU A 113 -24.60 -6.19 -3.01
C GLU A 113 -24.89 -4.70 -3.16
N GLY A 114 -24.83 -4.19 -4.38
CA GLY A 114 -25.12 -2.80 -4.71
C GLY A 114 -23.90 -1.87 -4.71
N MET A 115 -22.80 -2.23 -4.03
CA MET A 115 -21.54 -1.48 -4.13
C MET A 115 -21.05 -1.43 -5.58
N GLU A 116 -20.42 -0.34 -6.00
CA GLU A 116 -19.88 -0.20 -7.36
C GLU A 116 -18.35 -0.12 -7.30
N LEU A 117 -17.65 -0.98 -8.05
CA LEU A 117 -16.18 -0.93 -8.09
C LEU A 117 -15.71 0.40 -8.69
N ALA A 118 -14.75 1.03 -8.03
CA ALA A 118 -14.14 2.26 -8.51
C ALA A 118 -12.93 2.00 -9.42
N ARG A 119 -12.29 0.84 -9.26
CA ARG A 119 -11.12 0.40 -10.04
C ARG A 119 -11.30 -1.01 -10.56
N ASP A 120 -10.52 -1.35 -11.58
CA ASP A 120 -10.40 -2.73 -12.05
C ASP A 120 -9.87 -3.61 -10.92
N LEU A 121 -10.53 -4.74 -10.71
CA LEU A 121 -10.13 -5.72 -9.73
C LEU A 121 -9.33 -6.81 -10.45
N LYS A 122 -8.04 -6.85 -10.16
CA LYS A 122 -7.07 -7.77 -10.77
C LYS A 122 -6.46 -8.67 -9.70
N THR A 123 -6.04 -9.85 -10.09
CA THR A 123 -5.25 -10.73 -9.21
C THR A 123 -3.78 -10.30 -9.17
N VAL A 124 -3.00 -10.86 -8.25
CA VAL A 124 -1.54 -10.63 -8.17
C VAL A 124 -0.80 -11.13 -9.40
N THR A 125 -1.35 -12.11 -10.13
CA THR A 125 -0.81 -12.54 -11.43
C THR A 125 -1.27 -11.66 -12.61
N ASN A 126 -1.90 -10.52 -12.33
CA ASN A 126 -2.37 -9.52 -13.30
C ASN A 126 -3.52 -10.00 -14.21
N VAL A 127 -4.31 -10.98 -13.75
CA VAL A 127 -5.56 -11.38 -14.42
C VAL A 127 -6.69 -10.43 -14.02
N LEU A 128 -7.39 -9.86 -15.00
CA LEU A 128 -8.59 -9.04 -14.74
C LEU A 128 -9.75 -9.92 -14.30
N LEU A 129 -10.25 -9.71 -13.08
CA LEU A 129 -11.34 -10.48 -12.51
C LEU A 129 -12.71 -9.80 -12.71
N VAL A 130 -12.76 -8.49 -12.45
CA VAL A 130 -13.96 -7.65 -12.56
C VAL A 130 -13.55 -6.23 -12.98
N PRO A 131 -14.17 -5.63 -14.02
CA PRO A 131 -13.83 -4.28 -14.45
C PRO A 131 -14.39 -3.19 -13.51
N ALA A 132 -13.75 -2.02 -13.51
CA ALA A 132 -14.26 -0.82 -12.85
C ALA A 132 -15.67 -0.45 -13.33
N GLY A 133 -16.45 0.20 -12.47
CA GLY A 133 -17.85 0.58 -12.72
C GLY A 133 -18.84 -0.59 -12.57
N THR A 134 -18.37 -1.81 -12.30
CA THR A 134 -19.25 -2.94 -12.06
C THR A 134 -19.96 -2.79 -10.72
N ARG A 135 -21.30 -2.86 -10.75
CA ARG A 135 -22.12 -2.99 -9.55
C ARG A 135 -22.11 -4.44 -9.06
N LEU A 136 -21.71 -4.63 -7.81
CA LEU A 136 -21.53 -5.93 -7.20
C LEU A 136 -22.88 -6.62 -6.97
N THR A 137 -23.00 -7.82 -7.52
CA THR A 137 -24.07 -8.78 -7.22
C THR A 137 -23.53 -9.86 -6.29
N LYS A 138 -24.42 -10.64 -5.65
CA LYS A 138 -24.02 -11.84 -4.88
C LYS A 138 -23.07 -12.76 -5.62
N SER A 139 -23.31 -13.04 -6.90
CA SER A 139 -22.48 -13.96 -7.70
C SER A 139 -21.09 -13.38 -7.95
N ILE A 140 -20.98 -12.07 -8.20
CA ILE A 140 -19.69 -11.39 -8.38
C ILE A 140 -18.91 -11.39 -7.06
N ILE A 141 -19.56 -11.11 -5.93
CA ILE A 141 -18.92 -11.12 -4.60
C ILE A 141 -18.37 -12.51 -4.27
N GLN A 142 -19.16 -13.56 -4.50
CA GLN A 142 -18.71 -14.95 -4.32
C GLN A 142 -17.50 -15.27 -5.19
N LYS A 143 -17.48 -14.81 -6.45
CA LYS A 143 -16.32 -14.97 -7.35
C LYS A 143 -15.08 -14.27 -6.79
N ILE A 144 -15.20 -13.03 -6.32
CA ILE A 144 -14.08 -12.28 -5.72
C ILE A 144 -13.55 -13.02 -4.47
N GLN A 145 -14.44 -13.44 -3.57
CA GLN A 145 -14.10 -14.17 -2.36
C GLN A 145 -13.41 -15.51 -2.64
N HIS A 146 -13.85 -16.24 -3.67
CA HIS A 146 -13.22 -17.49 -4.10
C HIS A 146 -11.80 -17.25 -4.62
N TYR A 147 -11.60 -16.25 -5.48
CA TYR A 147 -10.28 -15.93 -6.03
C TYR A 147 -9.30 -15.47 -4.97
N GLN A 148 -9.75 -14.78 -3.91
CA GLN A 148 -8.88 -14.35 -2.81
C GLN A 148 -8.09 -15.51 -2.17
N GLN A 149 -8.59 -16.74 -2.23
CA GLN A 149 -7.92 -17.93 -1.67
C GLN A 149 -6.98 -18.63 -2.67
N ILE A 150 -7.16 -18.41 -3.97
CA ILE A 150 -6.46 -19.14 -5.05
C ILE A 150 -5.38 -18.26 -5.69
N ASP A 151 -5.75 -17.04 -6.06
CA ASP A 151 -4.90 -16.03 -6.68
C ASP A 151 -5.34 -14.66 -6.13
N PRO A 152 -4.72 -14.21 -5.01
CA PRO A 152 -5.20 -13.07 -4.24
C PRO A 152 -5.37 -11.79 -5.06
N ILE A 153 -6.28 -10.92 -4.62
CA ILE A 153 -6.52 -9.64 -5.28
C ILE A 153 -5.32 -8.70 -5.05
N ALA A 154 -4.81 -8.12 -6.14
CA ALA A 154 -3.77 -7.10 -6.11
C ALA A 154 -4.36 -5.73 -5.85
N GLY A 155 -3.63 -4.87 -5.15
CA GLY A 155 -4.08 -3.49 -4.92
C GLY A 155 -5.21 -3.31 -3.90
N GLY A 156 -5.90 -4.38 -3.49
CA GLY A 156 -7.09 -4.29 -2.62
C GLY A 156 -8.36 -3.95 -3.41
N VAL A 157 -9.52 -3.87 -2.73
CA VAL A 157 -10.80 -3.58 -3.39
C VAL A 157 -11.23 -2.14 -3.12
N TYR A 158 -11.49 -1.39 -4.18
CA TYR A 158 -11.98 -0.01 -4.08
C TYR A 158 -13.39 0.09 -4.64
N VAL A 159 -14.33 0.62 -3.86
CA VAL A 159 -15.72 0.84 -4.28
C VAL A 159 -16.05 2.32 -4.22
N LYS A 160 -16.93 2.82 -5.09
CA LYS A 160 -17.38 4.20 -5.04
C LYS A 160 -18.08 4.50 -3.70
N ARG A 161 -17.84 5.68 -3.13
CA ARG A 161 -18.63 6.18 -1.98
C ARG A 161 -20.04 6.49 -2.48
N GLU A 162 -21.05 6.00 -1.76
CA GLU A 162 -22.42 6.46 -1.95
C GLU A 162 -22.50 7.89 -1.43
N ILE A 163 -22.83 8.83 -2.32
CA ILE A 163 -23.23 10.17 -1.90
C ILE A 163 -24.65 10.00 -1.38
N MET A 164 -24.82 10.03 -0.06
CA MET A 164 -26.16 10.24 0.50
C MET A 164 -26.54 11.68 0.16
N GLU A 165 -27.32 11.85 -0.92
CA GLU A 165 -28.05 13.10 -1.15
C GLU A 165 -29.02 13.26 0.03
N GLY A 166 -28.70 14.20 0.91
CA GLY A 166 -29.58 14.67 1.98
C GLY A 166 -30.50 15.78 1.51
#